data_AF-A0A975Y4U1-F1
#
_entry.id   AF-A0A975Y4U1-F1
#
_cell.length_a   1.000
_cell.length_b   1.000
_cell.length_c   1.000
_cell.angle_alpha   90.00
_cell.angle_beta   90.00
_cell.angle_gamma   90.00
#
_symmetry.space_group_name_H-M   'P 1'
#
loop_
_entity.id
_entity.type
_entity.pdbx_description
1 polymer ?
#
loop_
_entity_poly.entity_id
_entity_poly.type
_entity_poly.pdbx_seq_one_letter_code
_entity_poly.pdbx_strand_id
1 'polypeptide(L)'
;MLLDGILGAVPYLAVAVCLWHFSNIGVIAGLILGQFHVWWRHTMVLGWETPTVVRWLCLLLFITTPEQHWLHHQKTNLGFGDIFTFFELPARTWMRWLRFLRFHLRSCAETRVST
;
A
#
# COMPACT_ATOMS: atom_id res chain seq x y z
N MET A 1 -10.59 1.53 -19.21
CA MET A 1 -9.36 2.37 -19.10
C MET A 1 -9.66 3.78 -18.58
N LEU A 2 -10.40 4.66 -19.28
CA LEU A 2 -10.70 5.99 -18.73
C LEU A 2 -11.69 5.95 -17.56
N LEU A 3 -12.73 5.11 -17.67
CA LEU A 3 -13.79 4.99 -16.66
C LEU A 3 -13.27 4.41 -15.34
N ASP A 4 -12.35 3.44 -15.39
CA ASP A 4 -11.71 2.86 -14.19
C ASP A 4 -10.85 3.89 -13.44
N GLY A 5 -10.15 4.76 -14.19
CA GLY A 5 -9.38 5.85 -13.61
C GLY A 5 -10.26 6.91 -12.93
N ILE A 6 -11.38 7.27 -13.56
CA ILE A 6 -12.35 8.23 -12.99
C ILE A 6 -13.03 7.64 -11.76
N LEU A 7 -13.51 6.39 -11.81
CA LEU A 7 -14.14 5.73 -10.67
C LEU A 7 -13.17 5.57 -9.49
N GLY A 8 -11.90 5.28 -9.78
CA GLY A 8 -10.84 5.22 -8.78
C GLY A 8 -10.59 6.58 -8.09
N ALA A 9 -10.79 7.70 -8.79
CA ALA A 9 -10.56 9.04 -8.25
C ALA A 9 -11.70 9.59 -7.37
N VAL A 10 -12.94 9.10 -7.53
CA VAL A 10 -14.13 9.54 -6.77
C VAL A 10 -13.94 9.55 -5.25
N PRO A 11 -13.46 8.47 -4.59
CA PRO A 11 -13.29 8.49 -3.14
C PRO A 11 -12.27 9.53 -2.68
N TYR A 12 -11.20 9.76 -3.45
CA TYR A 12 -10.19 10.77 -3.13
C TYR A 12 -10.75 12.19 -3.26
N LEU A 13 -11.57 12.45 -4.28
CA LEU A 13 -12.24 13.74 -4.46
C LEU A 13 -13.28 14.00 -3.35
N ALA A 14 -14.02 12.99 -2.92
CA ALA A 14 -14.97 13.12 -1.80
C ALA A 14 -14.25 13.52 -0.50
N VAL A 15 -13.14 12.83 -0.17
CA VAL A 15 -12.29 13.17 0.97
C VAL A 15 -11.68 14.56 0.81
N ALA A 16 -11.21 14.93 -0.39
CA ALA A 16 -10.67 16.25 -0.69
C ALA A 16 -11.69 17.38 -0.43
N VAL A 17 -12.95 17.22 -0.82
CA VAL A 17 -14.01 18.20 -0.55
C VAL A 17 -14.25 18.33 0.96
N CYS A 18 -14.29 17.21 1.70
CA CYS A 18 -14.43 17.25 3.15
C CYS A 18 -13.24 17.92 3.85
N LEU A 19 -12.02 17.66 3.39
CA LEU A 19 -10.80 18.20 3.99
C LEU A 19 -10.46 19.63 3.51
N TRP A 20 -11.15 20.13 2.49
CA TRP A 20 -10.93 21.46 1.92
C TRP A 20 -11.00 22.54 3.01
N HIS A 21 -12.00 22.46 3.89
CA HIS A 21 -12.18 23.44 4.96
C HIS A 21 -11.03 23.48 5.98
N PHE A 22 -10.27 22.39 6.12
CA PHE A 22 -9.14 22.32 7.05
C PHE A 22 -7.85 22.91 6.46
N SER A 23 -7.52 22.53 5.22
CA SER A 23 -6.33 23.04 4.54
C SER A 23 -6.39 22.79 3.03
N ASN A 24 -6.68 23.84 2.26
CA ASN A 24 -6.66 23.79 0.79
C ASN A 24 -5.29 23.33 0.27
N ILE A 25 -4.20 23.78 0.91
CA ILE A 25 -2.83 23.43 0.50
C ILE A 25 -2.57 21.94 0.72
N GLY A 26 -2.99 21.40 1.88
CA GLY A 26 -2.86 19.97 2.18
C GLY A 26 -3.66 19.10 1.21
N VAL A 27 -4.87 19.52 0.85
CA VAL A 27 -5.71 18.82 -0.12
C VAL A 27 -5.07 18.81 -1.51
N ILE A 28 -4.60 19.96 -2.00
CA ILE A 28 -3.94 20.04 -3.31
C ILE A 28 -2.67 19.18 -3.32
N ALA A 29 -1.83 19.28 -2.28
CA ALA A 29 -0.63 18.46 -2.16
C ALA A 29 -0.95 16.96 -2.13
N GLY A 30 -1.99 16.55 -1.37
CA GLY A 30 -2.44 15.16 -1.30
C GLY A 30 -2.95 14.63 -2.64
N LEU A 31 -3.72 15.43 -3.39
CA LEU A 31 -4.20 15.06 -4.72
C LEU A 31 -3.05 14.92 -5.73
N ILE A 32 -2.09 15.84 -5.71
CA ILE A 32 -0.90 15.77 -6.56
C ILE A 32 -0.07 14.52 -6.23
N LEU A 33 0.17 14.26 -4.94
CA LEU A 33 0.90 13.07 -4.50
C LEU A 33 0.17 11.77 -4.88
N GLY A 34 -1.15 11.72 -4.76
CA GLY A 34 -1.97 10.59 -5.19
C GLY A 34 -1.83 10.31 -6.68
N GLN A 35 -1.94 11.35 -7.52
CA GLN A 35 -1.76 11.20 -8.97
C GLN A 35 -0.33 10.83 -9.35
N PHE A 36 0.66 11.45 -8.70
CA PHE A 36 2.06 11.09 -8.88
C PHE A 36 2.30 9.62 -8.53
N HIS A 37 1.71 9.11 -7.43
CA HIS A 37 1.81 7.70 -7.06
C HIS A 37 1.21 6.77 -8.12
N VAL A 38 0.05 7.11 -8.70
CA VAL A 38 -0.55 6.33 -9.79
C VAL A 38 0.39 6.29 -11.00
N TRP A 39 0.98 7.41 -11.38
CA TRP A 39 1.96 7.43 -12.46
C TRP A 39 3.21 6.60 -12.10
N TRP A 40 3.73 6.79 -10.89
CA TRP A 40 4.90 6.12 -10.34
C TRP A 40 4.78 4.59 -10.40
N ARG A 41 3.65 4.01 -9.97
CA ARG A 41 3.44 2.54 -10.05
C ARG A 41 3.32 1.99 -11.48
N HIS A 42 3.06 2.84 -12.48
CA HIS A 42 2.94 2.43 -13.88
C HIS A 42 4.25 2.61 -14.66
N THR A 43 5.29 3.23 -14.10
CA THR A 43 6.59 3.40 -14.80
C THR A 43 7.26 2.07 -15.11
N MET A 44 7.07 1.04 -14.27
CA MET A 44 7.58 -0.32 -14.51
C MET A 44 7.04 -0.95 -15.79
N VAL A 45 5.80 -0.63 -16.18
CA VAL A 45 5.19 -1.14 -17.43
C VAL A 45 5.88 -0.56 -18.67
N LEU A 46 6.52 0.61 -18.52
CA LEU A 46 7.29 1.28 -19.58
C LEU A 46 8.74 0.77 -19.67
N GLY A 47 9.12 -0.25 -18.89
CA GLY A 47 10.49 -0.80 -18.86
C GLY A 47 11.49 0.05 -18.08
N TRP A 48 11.00 0.95 -17.22
CA TRP A 48 11.84 1.77 -16.36
C TRP A 48 12.38 0.94 -15.19
N GLU A 49 13.69 0.94 -14.95
CA GLU A 49 14.30 0.45 -13.71
C GLU A 49 14.69 1.63 -12.82
N THR A 50 14.28 1.59 -11.54
CA THR A 50 14.55 2.68 -10.60
C THR A 50 16.05 2.80 -10.33
N PRO A 51 16.69 3.93 -10.71
CA PRO A 51 18.12 4.12 -10.49
C PRO A 51 18.44 4.17 -9.00
N THR A 52 19.67 3.79 -8.64
CA THR A 52 20.07 3.58 -7.24
C THR A 52 19.85 4.82 -6.37
N VAL A 53 20.08 6.02 -6.91
CA VAL A 53 19.87 7.30 -6.23
C VAL A 53 18.41 7.50 -5.86
N VAL A 54 17.50 7.21 -6.78
CA VAL A 54 16.06 7.35 -6.54
C VAL A 54 15.58 6.30 -5.55
N ARG A 55 16.14 5.09 -5.58
CA ARG A 55 15.89 4.05 -4.58
C ARG A 55 16.28 4.50 -3.16
N TRP A 56 17.41 5.18 -3.02
CA TRP A 56 17.83 5.77 -1.74
C TRP A 56 16.87 6.86 -1.25
N LEU A 57 16.40 7.72 -2.14
CA LEU A 57 15.39 8.74 -1.81
C LEU A 57 14.06 8.10 -1.40
N CYS A 58 13.61 7.05 -2.11
CA CYS A 58 12.41 6.31 -1.74
C CYS A 58 12.54 5.67 -0.35
N LEU A 59 13.70 5.09 -0.03
CA LEU A 59 13.99 4.56 1.31
C LEU A 59 13.94 5.66 2.38
N LEU A 60 14.54 6.81 2.12
CA LEU A 60 14.56 7.95 3.05
C LEU A 60 13.16 8.51 3.30
N LEU A 61 12.34 8.60 2.25
CA LEU A 61 10.99 9.15 2.28
C LEU A 61 9.92 8.10 2.61
N PHE A 62 10.32 6.85 2.87
CA PHE A 62 9.41 5.72 3.08
C PHE A 62 8.41 5.52 1.93
N ILE A 63 8.81 5.79 0.69
CA ILE A 63 8.00 5.63 -0.51
C ILE A 63 8.26 4.24 -1.11
N THR A 64 7.19 3.53 -1.48
CA THR A 64 7.29 2.24 -2.17
C THR A 64 7.83 2.43 -3.59
N THR A 65 8.85 1.68 -3.95
CA THR A 65 9.36 1.64 -5.33
C THR A 65 8.40 0.89 -6.24
N PRO A 66 8.29 1.24 -7.53
CA PRO A 66 7.30 0.62 -8.40
C PRO A 66 7.61 -0.87 -8.63
N GLU A 67 8.88 -1.29 -8.52
CA GLU A 67 9.31 -2.69 -8.50
C GLU A 67 8.72 -3.44 -7.29
N GLN A 68 8.80 -2.85 -6.10
CA GLN A 68 8.25 -3.44 -4.88
C GLN A 68 6.72 -3.49 -4.92
N HIS A 69 6.08 -2.44 -5.46
CA HIS A 69 4.64 -2.41 -5.67
C HIS A 69 4.16 -3.50 -6.63
N TRP A 70 4.91 -3.70 -7.72
CA TRP A 70 4.64 -4.77 -8.67
C TRP A 70 4.84 -6.16 -8.04
N LEU A 71 5.89 -6.32 -7.22
CA LEU A 71 6.13 -7.56 -6.49
C LEU A 71 5.04 -7.85 -5.44
N HIS A 72 4.45 -6.82 -4.82
CA HIS A 72 3.26 -6.95 -3.97
C HIS A 72 2.06 -7.47 -4.74
N HIS A 73 1.82 -6.99 -5.97
CA HIS A 73 0.76 -7.53 -6.83
C HIS A 73 1.00 -8.98 -7.25
N GLN A 74 2.24 -9.38 -7.54
CA GLN A 74 2.57 -10.77 -7.89
C GLN A 74 2.56 -11.70 -6.67
N LYS A 75 2.99 -11.20 -5.50
CA LYS A 75 3.12 -11.97 -4.26
C LYS A 75 2.60 -11.11 -3.10
N THR A 76 1.29 -11.08 -2.93
CA THR A 76 0.58 -10.31 -1.89
C THR A 76 1.00 -10.66 -0.46
N ASN A 77 1.71 -11.78 -0.28
CA ASN A 77 2.27 -12.20 1.00
C ASN A 77 3.62 -11.55 1.35
N LEU A 78 4.24 -10.80 0.44
CA LEU A 78 5.62 -10.29 0.60
C LEU A 78 5.75 -8.78 0.66
N GLY A 79 4.92 -8.00 -0.03
CA GLY A 79 4.84 -6.54 0.14
C GLY A 79 3.49 -6.17 0.73
N PHE A 80 3.41 -5.15 1.58
CA PHE A 80 2.13 -4.62 2.10
C PHE A 80 2.02 -3.11 1.92
N GLY A 81 3.08 -2.46 1.46
CA GLY A 81 3.10 -1.02 1.18
C GLY A 81 2.63 -0.77 -0.26
N ASP A 82 1.56 0.02 -0.40
CA ASP A 82 1.04 0.51 -1.68
C ASP A 82 1.78 1.80 -2.06
N ILE A 83 1.57 2.88 -1.29
CA ILE A 83 2.25 4.17 -1.48
C ILE A 83 3.47 4.31 -0.58
N PHE A 84 3.31 3.95 0.69
CA PHE A 84 4.33 4.11 1.72
C PHE A 84 4.74 2.77 2.31
N THR A 85 6.03 2.63 2.57
CA THR A 85 6.62 1.46 3.24
C THR A 85 6.37 1.45 4.74
N PHE A 86 5.91 2.57 5.33
CA PHE A 86 5.58 2.66 6.76
C PHE A 86 4.57 1.60 7.21
N PHE A 87 3.56 1.32 6.39
CA PHE A 87 2.52 0.34 6.71
C PHE A 87 2.97 -1.11 6.57
N GLU A 88 4.16 -1.34 6.01
CA GLU A 88 4.66 -2.68 5.74
C GLU A 88 5.01 -3.44 7.03
N LEU A 89 5.69 -2.78 7.98
CA LEU A 89 6.10 -3.40 9.25
C LEU A 89 4.88 -3.75 10.13
N PRO A 90 3.92 -2.83 10.35
CA PRO A 90 2.70 -3.13 11.10
C PRO A 90 1.91 -4.28 10.46
N ALA A 91 1.72 -4.26 9.14
CA ALA A 91 0.96 -5.29 8.43
C ALA A 91 1.61 -6.68 8.54
N ARG A 92 2.93 -6.77 8.37
CA ARG A 92 3.67 -8.04 8.55
C ARG A 92 3.55 -8.57 9.98
N THR A 93 3.65 -7.68 10.96
CA THR A 93 3.54 -8.05 12.39
C THR A 93 2.15 -8.58 12.69
N TRP A 94 1.12 -7.88 12.22
CA TRP A 94 -0.27 -8.30 12.34
C TRP A 94 -0.53 -9.66 11.71
N MET A 95 -0.05 -9.88 10.49
CA MET A 95 -0.18 -11.17 9.81
C MET A 95 0.50 -12.32 10.57
N ARG A 96 1.70 -12.10 11.13
CA ARG A 96 2.37 -13.12 11.96
C ARG A 96 1.54 -13.45 13.20
N TRP A 97 0.99 -12.43 13.85
CA TRP A 97 0.14 -12.60 15.01
C TRP A 97 -1.15 -13.37 14.69
N LEU A 98 -1.81 -13.05 13.57
CA LEU A 98 -2.99 -13.81 13.10
C LEU A 98 -2.67 -15.28 12.79
N ARG A 99 -1.51 -15.56 12.19
CA ARG A 99 -1.06 -16.95 11.95
C ARG A 99 -0.82 -17.70 13.25
N PHE A 100 -0.23 -17.04 14.25
CA PHE A 100 -0.02 -17.59 15.58
C PHE A 100 -1.34 -17.91 16.27
N LEU A 101 -2.30 -16.98 16.26
CA LEU A 101 -3.65 -17.20 16.79
C LEU A 101 -4.35 -18.39 16.10
N ARG A 102 -4.30 -18.47 14.77
CA ARG A 102 -4.91 -19.57 14.02
C ARG A 102 -4.33 -20.92 14.43
N PHE A 103 -3.02 -20.99 14.68
CA PHE A 103 -2.38 -22.21 15.15
C PHE A 103 -2.91 -22.60 16.54
N HIS A 104 -2.91 -21.68 17.50
CA HIS A 104 -3.43 -21.94 18.86
C HIS A 104 -4.90 -22.33 18.87
N LEU A 105 -5.74 -21.67 18.07
CA LEU A 105 -7.16 -21.99 17.99
C LEU A 105 -7.40 -23.40 17.42
N ARG A 106 -6.61 -23.84 16.45
CA ARG A 106 -6.69 -25.20 15.90
C ARG A 106 -6.23 -26.26 16.91
N SER A 107 -5.08 -26.04 17.55
CA SER A 107 -4.60 -26.97 18.58
C SER A 107 -5.58 -27.11 19.74
N CYS A 108 -6.18 -26.01 20.20
CA CYS A 108 -7.17 -26.02 21.28
C CYS A 108 -8.48 -26.74 20.87
N ALA A 109 -8.90 -26.62 19.60
CA ALA A 109 -10.05 -27.35 19.08
C ALA A 109 -9.81 -28.86 19.00
N GLU A 110 -8.60 -29.29 18.60
CA GLU A 110 -8.21 -30.70 18.56
C GLU A 110 -8.21 -31.34 19.96
N THR A 111 -7.74 -30.63 20.99
CA THR A 111 -7.77 -31.13 22.37
C THR A 111 -9.20 -31.33 22.91
N ARG A 112 -10.18 -30.56 22.41
CA ARG A 112 -11.57 -30.60 22.87
C ARG A 112 -12.40 -31.71 22.21
N VAL A 113 -11.96 -32.25 21.08
CA VAL A 113 -12.63 -33.37 20.36
C VAL A 113 -12.12 -34.74 20.84
N SER A 114 -11.00 -34.78 21.57
CA SER A 114 -10.30 -35.99 22.00
C SER A 114 -10.66 -36.47 23.41
N THR A 115 -11.65 -35.85 24.06
CA THR A 115 -12.17 -36.16 25.41
C THR A 115 -13.65 -36.44 25.34
#